data_AF-A0A448WEB8-F1
#
_entry.id   AF-A0A448WEB8-F1
#
_cell.length_a   1.000
_cell.length_b   1.000
_cell.length_c   1.000
_cell.angle_alpha   90.00
_cell.angle_beta   90.00
_cell.angle_gamma   90.00
#
_symmetry.space_group_name_H-M   'P 1'
#
loop_
_entity.id
_entity.type
_entity.pdbx_description
1 polymer ?
#
loop_
_entity_poly.entity_id
_entity_poly.type
_entity_poly.pdbx_seq_one_letter_code
_entity_poly.pdbx_strand_id
1 'polypeptide(L)'
;MHNKRKISASNAKKLNHINSVENTPSIKTCASDASHKVALEQHVSKQRRNFLPLSKRERRTLKLNGKKFSEAVIPLLSLWEKQRCDSTPKDEKFQLIEKMLEIAKGKLPALCMAHDTSRIIESLIQHGTEAQRWQIYGELRPHFLNLMKSRYASYVVLKIIKYGDDKFRKDIFKIV
;
A
#
# COMPACT_ATOMS: atom_id res chain seq x y z
N MET A 1 20.61 5.31 -29.17
CA MET A 1 21.41 5.22 -27.92
C MET A 1 20.55 4.60 -26.84
N HIS A 2 20.63 3.28 -26.65
CA HIS A 2 19.77 2.53 -25.71
C HIS A 2 20.59 2.05 -24.51
N ASN A 3 20.41 2.68 -23.35
CA ASN A 3 21.10 2.31 -22.12
C ASN A 3 20.34 1.22 -21.37
N LYS A 4 20.67 -0.05 -21.65
CA LYS A 4 20.21 -1.21 -20.88
C LYS A 4 20.86 -1.19 -19.49
N ARG A 5 20.12 -0.77 -18.46
CA ARG A 5 20.56 -0.86 -17.06
C ARG A 5 20.69 -2.35 -16.67
N LYS A 6 21.93 -2.76 -16.37
CA LYS A 6 22.28 -4.08 -15.81
C LYS A 6 21.53 -4.30 -14.50
N ILE A 7 20.66 -5.31 -14.46
CA ILE A 7 20.11 -5.87 -13.23
C ILE A 7 21.24 -6.69 -12.60
N SER A 8 21.63 -6.35 -11.37
CA SER A 8 22.68 -7.06 -10.65
C SER A 8 22.25 -8.49 -10.32
N ALA A 9 23.13 -9.45 -10.61
CA ALA A 9 22.87 -10.90 -10.57
C ALA A 9 22.45 -11.45 -9.18
N SER A 10 22.60 -10.67 -8.10
CA SER A 10 22.17 -11.05 -6.74
C SER A 10 20.65 -11.02 -6.53
N ASN A 11 19.90 -10.21 -7.30
CA ASN A 11 18.44 -10.08 -7.07
C ASN A 11 17.63 -11.22 -7.70
N ALA A 12 18.13 -11.85 -8.77
CA ALA A 12 17.42 -12.95 -9.44
C ALA A 12 17.43 -14.26 -8.62
N LYS A 13 18.53 -14.54 -7.89
CA LYS A 13 18.64 -15.75 -7.05
C LYS A 13 17.74 -15.71 -5.81
N LYS A 14 17.34 -14.52 -5.34
CA LYS A 14 16.60 -14.36 -4.08
C LYS A 14 15.08 -14.50 -4.24
N LEU A 15 14.56 -14.25 -5.45
CA LEU A 15 13.12 -14.36 -5.74
C LEU A 15 12.68 -15.81 -6.01
N ASN A 16 13.58 -16.64 -6.54
CA ASN A 16 13.27 -18.05 -6.86
C ASN A 16 13.10 -18.94 -5.62
N HIS A 17 13.55 -18.53 -4.43
CA HIS A 17 13.47 -19.36 -3.22
C HIS A 17 12.11 -19.27 -2.51
N ILE A 18 11.25 -18.30 -2.86
CA ILE A 18 10.04 -17.99 -2.10
C ILE A 18 8.83 -18.84 -2.56
N ASN A 19 8.87 -19.41 -3.77
CA ASN A 19 7.73 -20.07 -4.41
C ASN A 19 7.72 -21.61 -4.30
N SER A 20 8.50 -22.23 -3.42
CA SER A 20 8.63 -23.71 -3.38
C SER A 20 8.18 -24.38 -2.07
N VAL A 21 7.32 -23.73 -1.27
CA VAL A 21 6.82 -24.32 -0.02
C VAL A 21 5.30 -24.51 -0.08
N GLU A 22 4.84 -25.29 -1.05
CA GLU A 22 3.56 -26.00 -0.96
C GLU A 22 3.77 -27.45 -1.42
N ASN A 23 4.16 -28.30 -0.47
CA ASN A 23 3.74 -29.70 -0.36
C ASN A 23 4.70 -30.44 0.58
N THR A 24 4.21 -30.89 1.73
CA THR A 24 4.61 -32.20 2.25
C THR A 24 3.45 -32.89 3.00
N PRO A 25 3.32 -34.22 2.85
CA PRO A 25 2.16 -34.98 3.30
C PRO A 25 2.30 -35.50 4.74
N SER A 26 1.16 -35.85 5.32
CA SER A 26 0.99 -36.49 6.63
C SER A 26 1.45 -37.95 6.61
N ILE A 27 2.33 -38.39 7.52
CA ILE A 27 2.51 -39.82 7.88
C ILE A 27 2.85 -39.96 9.39
N LYS A 28 2.12 -40.87 10.04
CA LYS A 28 2.21 -41.35 11.44
C LYS A 28 3.45 -42.22 11.68
N THR A 29 3.98 -42.29 12.91
CA THR A 29 4.29 -43.58 13.61
C THR A 29 4.83 -43.42 15.03
N CYS A 30 4.69 -44.53 15.76
CA CYS A 30 4.91 -44.83 17.18
C CYS A 30 6.40 -44.95 17.59
N ALA A 31 6.62 -45.14 18.90
CA ALA A 31 7.87 -45.04 19.66
C ALA A 31 8.93 -46.15 19.45
N SER A 32 10.22 -45.77 19.46
CA SER A 32 11.32 -46.37 20.26
C SER A 32 12.67 -45.68 19.93
N ASP A 33 13.62 -45.74 20.89
CA ASP A 33 15.05 -45.39 20.81
C ASP A 33 15.50 -43.92 21.05
N ALA A 34 15.83 -43.67 22.32
CA ALA A 34 16.36 -42.41 22.85
C ALA A 34 17.73 -41.99 22.28
N SER A 35 18.48 -42.90 21.65
CA SER A 35 19.81 -42.60 21.09
C SER A 35 19.76 -41.89 19.73
N HIS A 36 18.67 -42.02 18.96
CA HIS A 36 18.50 -41.28 17.70
C HIS A 36 18.00 -39.84 17.88
N LYS A 37 17.46 -39.50 19.06
CA LYS A 37 16.98 -38.16 19.39
C LYS A 37 18.11 -37.15 19.55
N VAL A 38 19.26 -37.58 20.09
CA VAL A 38 20.40 -36.69 20.38
C VAL A 38 21.09 -36.20 19.11
N ALA A 39 21.17 -37.04 18.06
CA ALA A 39 21.74 -36.63 16.77
C ALA A 39 20.82 -35.67 15.99
N LEU A 40 19.50 -35.79 16.15
CA LEU A 40 18.54 -34.90 15.49
C LEU A 40 18.47 -33.52 16.17
N GLU A 41 18.61 -33.46 17.50
CA GLU A 41 18.68 -32.18 18.22
C GLU A 41 19.99 -31.40 17.94
N GLN A 42 21.10 -32.09 17.70
CA GLN A 42 22.38 -31.46 17.32
C GLN A 42 22.38 -30.93 15.87
N HIS A 43 21.58 -31.48 14.96
CA HIS A 43 21.42 -30.95 13.61
C HIS A 43 20.35 -29.84 13.51
N VAL A 44 19.28 -29.88 14.32
CA VAL A 44 18.25 -28.83 14.37
C VAL A 44 18.77 -27.54 15.03
N SER A 45 19.69 -27.65 15.99
CA SER A 45 20.30 -26.50 16.67
C SER A 45 21.24 -25.67 15.80
N LYS A 46 21.83 -26.26 14.74
CA LYS A 46 22.69 -25.56 13.77
C LYS A 46 21.92 -24.88 12.63
N GLN A 47 20.60 -25.08 12.57
CA GLN A 47 19.68 -24.39 11.68
C GLN A 47 18.70 -23.50 12.47
N ARG A 48 19.16 -22.86 13.54
CA ARG A 48 18.62 -21.53 13.85
C ARG A 48 18.98 -20.64 12.68
N ARG A 49 18.07 -20.57 11.69
CA ARG A 49 18.12 -19.61 10.57
C ARG A 49 18.60 -18.31 11.17
N ASN A 50 19.76 -17.84 10.72
CA ASN A 50 20.30 -16.54 11.06
C ASN A 50 19.20 -15.51 10.71
N PHE A 51 18.33 -15.22 11.67
CA PHE A 51 17.47 -14.06 11.64
C PHE A 51 18.42 -12.90 11.84
N LEU A 52 19.09 -12.50 10.76
CA LEU A 52 19.67 -11.18 10.72
C LEU A 52 18.53 -10.24 11.12
N PRO A 53 18.67 -9.47 12.21
CA PRO A 53 17.64 -8.56 12.61
C PRO A 53 17.46 -7.59 11.46
N LEU A 54 16.36 -7.75 10.72
CA LEU A 54 16.02 -6.88 9.61
C LEU A 54 16.12 -5.45 10.10
N SER A 55 16.83 -4.61 9.36
CA SER A 55 16.94 -3.20 9.63
C SER A 55 15.53 -2.60 9.77
N LYS A 56 15.39 -1.52 10.55
CA LYS A 56 14.11 -0.79 10.66
C LYS A 56 13.54 -0.47 9.27
N ARG A 57 14.41 -0.18 8.29
CA ARG A 57 14.03 0.08 6.89
C ARG A 57 13.49 -1.18 6.20
N GLU A 58 14.14 -2.31 6.37
CA GLU A 58 13.74 -3.59 5.76
C GLU A 58 12.44 -4.15 6.36
N ARG A 59 12.21 -3.97 7.65
CA ARG A 59 10.91 -4.31 8.28
C ARG A 59 9.78 -3.43 7.74
N ARG A 60 10.06 -2.15 7.48
CA ARG A 60 9.08 -1.23 6.90
C ARG A 60 8.76 -1.60 5.45
N THR A 61 9.76 -1.94 4.63
CA THR A 61 9.53 -2.35 3.24
C THR A 61 8.78 -3.67 3.15
N LEU A 62 9.09 -4.67 3.99
CA LEU A 62 8.34 -5.93 4.04
C LEU A 62 6.88 -5.72 4.47
N LYS A 63 6.65 -4.86 5.47
CA LYS A 63 5.29 -4.46 5.88
C LYS A 63 4.54 -3.69 4.80
N LEU A 64 5.23 -2.90 3.98
CA LEU A 64 4.62 -2.16 2.87
C LEU A 64 4.34 -3.09 1.68
N ASN A 65 5.25 -3.99 1.35
CA ASN A 65 5.14 -4.92 0.22
C ASN A 65 4.03 -5.95 0.42
N GLY A 66 3.77 -6.39 1.66
CA GLY A 66 2.67 -7.31 2.00
C GLY A 66 1.28 -6.66 2.03
N LYS A 67 1.16 -5.35 1.79
CA LYS A 67 -0.14 -4.66 1.78
C LYS A 67 -0.82 -4.77 0.41
N LYS A 68 -2.15 -4.75 0.42
CA LYS A 68 -2.95 -4.58 -0.79
C LYS A 68 -2.53 -3.26 -1.48
N PHE A 69 -2.29 -3.33 -2.79
CA PHE A 69 -1.86 -2.20 -3.64
C PHE A 69 -0.49 -1.58 -3.29
N SER A 70 0.41 -2.34 -2.66
CA SER A 70 1.75 -1.88 -2.25
C SER A 70 2.53 -1.16 -3.35
N GLU A 71 2.44 -1.63 -4.60
CA GLU A 71 3.05 -1.03 -5.78
C GLU A 71 2.59 0.41 -6.04
N ALA A 72 1.31 0.73 -5.79
CA ALA A 72 0.77 2.08 -5.95
C ALA A 72 0.99 2.94 -4.70
N VAL A 73 0.96 2.33 -3.51
CA VAL A 73 1.05 3.05 -2.24
C VAL A 73 2.44 3.65 -2.00
N ILE A 74 3.50 2.90 -2.30
CA ILE A 74 4.89 3.37 -2.09
C ILE A 74 5.20 4.68 -2.87
N PRO A 75 4.99 4.76 -4.19
CA PRO A 75 5.24 5.99 -4.93
C PRO A 75 4.29 7.12 -4.49
N LEU A 76 3.04 6.78 -4.13
CA LEU A 76 2.07 7.76 -3.66
C LEU A 76 2.52 8.44 -2.36
N LEU A 77 3.06 7.69 -1.39
CA LEU A 77 3.62 8.27 -0.16
C LEU A 77 4.82 9.17 -0.45
N SER A 78 5.71 8.75 -1.36
CA SER A 78 6.88 9.54 -1.72
C SER A 78 6.51 10.86 -2.40
N LEU A 79 5.51 10.85 -3.27
CA LEU A 79 4.99 12.06 -3.91
C LEU A 79 4.25 12.96 -2.91
N TRP A 80 3.48 12.37 -2.00
CA TRP A 80 2.79 13.10 -0.94
C TRP A 80 3.77 13.82 0.00
N GLU A 81 4.86 13.16 0.40
CA GLU A 81 5.89 13.78 1.23
C GLU A 81 6.52 15.00 0.54
N LYS A 82 6.76 14.91 -0.78
CA LYS A 82 7.25 16.05 -1.58
C LYS A 82 6.23 17.18 -1.65
N GLN A 83 4.96 16.85 -1.90
CA GLN A 83 3.86 17.82 -1.94
C GLN A 83 3.69 18.56 -0.60
N ARG A 84 3.95 17.85 0.51
CA ARG A 84 3.78 18.37 1.88
C ARG A 84 4.87 19.35 2.31
N CYS A 85 5.96 19.48 1.56
CA CYS A 85 6.95 20.51 1.83
C CYS A 85 6.38 21.90 1.49
N ASP A 86 6.38 22.81 2.45
CA ASP A 86 5.86 24.18 2.28
C ASP A 86 6.61 24.99 1.22
N SER A 87 7.83 24.58 0.88
CA SER A 87 8.70 25.18 -0.13
C SER A 87 8.21 24.99 -1.57
N THR A 88 7.27 24.08 -1.83
CA THR A 88 6.82 23.79 -3.21
C THR A 88 5.81 24.84 -3.70
N PRO A 89 6.06 25.51 -4.85
CA PRO A 89 5.13 26.47 -5.45
C PRO A 89 3.81 25.83 -5.85
N LYS A 90 2.73 26.63 -5.92
CA LYS A 90 1.36 26.14 -6.18
C LYS A 90 1.25 25.35 -7.50
N ASP A 91 1.93 25.81 -8.55
CA ASP A 91 1.86 25.18 -9.87
C ASP A 91 2.46 23.77 -9.87
N GLU A 92 3.59 23.59 -9.19
CA GLU A 92 4.24 22.29 -9.04
C GLU A 92 3.42 21.35 -8.16
N LYS A 93 2.68 21.88 -7.17
CA LYS A 93 1.74 21.09 -6.35
C LYS A 93 0.62 20.48 -7.21
N PHE A 94 0.07 21.20 -8.18
CA PHE A 94 -0.98 20.65 -9.06
C PHE A 94 -0.46 19.51 -9.93
N GLN A 95 0.76 19.64 -10.46
CA GLN A 95 1.40 18.58 -11.25
C GLN A 95 1.71 17.33 -10.41
N LEU A 96 2.10 17.51 -9.14
CA LEU A 96 2.29 16.39 -8.22
C LEU A 96 0.96 15.68 -7.92
N ILE A 97 -0.11 16.44 -7.69
CA ILE A 97 -1.46 15.90 -7.46
C ILE A 97 -1.95 15.12 -8.67
N GLU A 98 -1.73 15.62 -9.89
CA GLU A 98 -2.09 14.93 -11.12
C GLU A 98 -1.40 13.57 -11.23
N LYS A 99 -0.07 13.52 -11.05
CA LYS A 99 0.70 12.26 -11.03
C LYS A 99 0.20 11.29 -9.95
N MET A 100 -0.15 11.81 -8.78
CA MET A 100 -0.69 11.00 -7.69
C MET A 100 -2.07 10.43 -8.04
N LEU A 101 -2.92 11.20 -8.72
CA LEU A 101 -4.23 10.75 -9.18
C LEU A 101 -4.15 9.71 -10.29
N GLU A 102 -3.18 9.81 -11.19
CA GLU A 102 -2.92 8.77 -12.20
C GLU A 102 -2.57 7.42 -11.55
N ILE A 103 -1.70 7.43 -10.54
CA ILE A 103 -1.31 6.21 -9.80
C ILE A 103 -2.49 5.66 -8.99
N ALA A 104 -3.31 6.54 -8.42
CA ALA A 104 -4.44 6.17 -7.57
C ALA A 104 -5.70 5.77 -8.34
N LYS A 105 -5.77 6.08 -9.65
CA LYS A 105 -6.94 5.82 -10.50
C LYS A 105 -7.31 4.33 -10.51
N GLY A 106 -8.60 4.05 -10.37
CA GLY A 106 -9.16 2.70 -10.26
C GLY A 106 -8.92 2.02 -8.91
N LYS A 107 -8.25 2.69 -7.97
CA LYS A 107 -7.94 2.20 -6.62
C LYS A 107 -8.39 3.19 -5.54
N LEU A 108 -9.03 4.31 -5.89
CA LEU A 108 -9.40 5.37 -4.95
C LEU A 108 -10.29 4.86 -3.79
N PRO A 109 -11.34 4.05 -4.02
CA PRO A 109 -12.19 3.56 -2.93
C PRO A 109 -11.38 2.76 -1.89
N ALA A 110 -10.48 1.90 -2.35
CA ALA A 110 -9.63 1.10 -1.47
C ALA A 110 -8.61 1.95 -0.71
N LEU A 111 -8.02 2.95 -1.38
CA LEU A 111 -7.06 3.88 -0.77
C LEU A 111 -7.73 4.78 0.30
N CYS A 112 -9.00 5.15 0.12
CA CYS A 112 -9.74 5.91 1.13
C CYS A 112 -9.99 5.11 2.42
N MET A 113 -10.21 3.80 2.30
CA MET A 113 -10.46 2.93 3.44
C MET A 113 -9.18 2.57 4.21
N ALA A 114 -8.02 2.63 3.56
CA ALA A 114 -6.75 2.31 4.18
C ALA A 114 -6.25 3.44 5.11
N HIS A 115 -5.80 3.04 6.31
CA HIS A 115 -5.34 3.95 7.36
C HIS A 115 -4.25 4.90 6.86
N ASP A 116 -3.22 4.38 6.20
CA ASP A 116 -2.03 5.14 5.84
C ASP A 116 -2.27 6.09 4.65
N THR A 117 -3.19 5.74 3.75
CA THR A 117 -3.42 6.46 2.48
C THR A 117 -4.61 7.41 2.52
N SER A 118 -5.52 7.25 3.48
CA SER A 118 -6.68 8.14 3.66
C SER A 118 -6.27 9.62 3.71
N ARG A 119 -5.23 9.95 4.50
CA ARG A 119 -4.68 11.31 4.63
C ARG A 119 -4.14 11.88 3.32
N ILE A 120 -3.64 11.01 2.45
CA ILE A 120 -3.13 11.42 1.14
C ILE A 120 -4.30 11.89 0.30
N ILE A 121 -5.39 11.11 0.24
CA ILE A 121 -6.57 11.46 -0.54
C ILE A 121 -7.23 12.75 -0.03
N GLU A 122 -7.30 12.93 1.30
CA GLU A 122 -7.74 14.20 1.90
C GLU A 122 -6.92 15.40 1.37
N SER A 123 -5.60 15.25 1.28
CA SER A 123 -4.69 16.27 0.75
C SER A 123 -4.91 16.55 -0.73
N LEU A 124 -5.15 15.50 -1.54
CA LEU A 124 -5.47 15.65 -2.97
C LEU A 124 -6.75 16.48 -3.17
N ILE A 125 -7.79 16.27 -2.35
CA ILE A 125 -9.04 17.02 -2.44
C ILE A 125 -8.85 18.48 -2.00
N GLN A 126 -8.10 18.69 -0.93
CA GLN A 126 -7.87 20.01 -0.36
C GLN A 126 -7.05 20.93 -1.27
N HIS A 127 -6.05 20.38 -1.95
CA HIS A 127 -5.13 21.15 -2.79
C HIS A 127 -5.35 20.96 -4.29
N GLY A 128 -6.22 20.04 -4.70
CA GLY A 128 -6.49 19.77 -6.10
C GLY A 128 -7.27 20.88 -6.80
N THR A 129 -7.26 20.84 -8.13
CA THR A 129 -8.14 21.67 -8.96
C THR A 129 -9.57 21.11 -8.97
N GLU A 130 -10.52 21.88 -9.50
CA GLU A 130 -11.90 21.42 -9.61
C GLU A 130 -12.04 20.18 -10.50
N ALA A 131 -11.33 20.13 -11.63
CA ALA A 131 -11.30 18.97 -12.53
C ALA A 131 -10.79 17.71 -11.82
N GLN A 132 -9.73 17.86 -11.02
CA GLN A 132 -9.17 16.77 -10.22
C GLN A 132 -10.16 16.29 -9.15
N ARG A 133 -10.89 17.21 -8.49
CA ARG A 133 -11.95 16.84 -7.54
C ARG A 133 -13.09 16.09 -8.20
N TRP A 134 -13.51 16.50 -9.41
CA TRP A 134 -14.50 15.76 -10.20
C TRP A 134 -14.06 14.35 -10.54
N GLN A 135 -12.79 14.17 -10.91
CA GLN A 135 -12.24 12.85 -11.18
C GLN A 135 -12.30 11.94 -9.93
N ILE A 136 -11.89 12.46 -8.77
CA ILE A 136 -11.97 11.72 -7.50
C ILE A 136 -13.41 11.37 -7.17
N TYR A 137 -14.31 12.36 -7.25
CA TYR A 137 -15.72 12.19 -6.94
C TYR A 137 -16.38 11.14 -7.84
N GLY A 138 -16.10 11.15 -9.15
CA GLY A 138 -16.66 10.19 -10.10
C GLY A 138 -16.34 8.73 -9.74
N GLU A 139 -15.13 8.45 -9.26
CA GLU A 139 -14.72 7.11 -8.85
C GLU A 139 -15.29 6.71 -7.48
N LEU A 140 -15.46 7.68 -6.56
CA LEU A 140 -15.96 7.42 -5.20
C LEU A 140 -17.49 7.36 -5.13
N ARG A 141 -18.20 7.98 -6.08
CA ARG A 141 -19.67 8.08 -6.13
C ARG A 141 -20.39 6.76 -5.86
N PRO A 142 -20.08 5.64 -6.56
CA PRO A 142 -20.77 4.37 -6.32
C PRO A 142 -20.50 3.76 -4.93
N HIS A 143 -19.47 4.23 -4.23
CA HIS A 143 -19.03 3.66 -2.95
C HIS A 143 -19.33 4.58 -1.75
N PHE A 144 -19.98 5.73 -1.93
CA PHE A 144 -20.17 6.73 -0.86
C PHE A 144 -20.77 6.17 0.43
N LEU A 145 -21.83 5.36 0.34
CA LEU A 145 -22.47 4.76 1.51
C LEU A 145 -21.50 3.91 2.34
N ASN A 146 -20.62 3.16 1.67
CA ASN A 146 -19.61 2.36 2.35
C ASN A 146 -18.49 3.23 2.93
N LEU A 147 -18.07 4.27 2.19
CA LEU A 147 -17.03 5.20 2.62
C LEU A 147 -17.45 6.00 3.85
N MET A 148 -18.70 6.45 3.93
CA MET A 148 -19.23 7.17 5.09
C MET A 148 -19.26 6.33 6.37
N LYS A 149 -19.52 5.02 6.25
CA LYS A 149 -19.53 4.10 7.39
C LYS A 149 -18.13 3.75 7.92
N SER A 150 -17.08 4.02 7.12
CA SER A 150 -15.71 3.71 7.50
C SER A 150 -15.12 4.77 8.43
N ARG A 151 -14.33 4.33 9.42
CA ARG A 151 -13.60 5.21 10.35
C ARG A 151 -12.69 6.20 9.62
N TYR A 152 -12.06 5.80 8.52
CA TYR A 152 -11.05 6.62 7.84
C TYR A 152 -11.62 7.33 6.61
N ALA A 153 -12.48 6.66 5.84
CA ALA A 153 -12.99 7.24 4.61
C ALA A 153 -14.08 8.30 4.85
N SER A 154 -14.74 8.32 6.02
CA SER A 154 -15.71 9.37 6.37
C SER A 154 -15.11 10.77 6.34
N TYR A 155 -13.84 10.92 6.76
CA TYR A 155 -13.11 12.18 6.68
C TYR A 155 -12.85 12.62 5.23
N VAL A 156 -12.59 11.67 4.33
CA VAL A 156 -12.44 11.95 2.90
C VAL A 156 -13.76 12.47 2.33
N VAL A 157 -14.88 11.84 2.67
CA VAL A 157 -16.22 12.30 2.24
C VAL A 157 -16.50 13.72 2.76
N LEU A 158 -16.17 14.00 4.02
CA LEU A 158 -16.30 15.34 4.60
C LEU A 158 -15.47 16.38 3.83
N LYS A 159 -14.25 16.03 3.40
CA LYS A 159 -13.42 16.90 2.56
C LYS A 159 -14.05 17.14 1.20
N ILE A 160 -14.67 16.14 0.59
CA ILE A 160 -15.40 16.31 -0.68
C ILE A 160 -16.57 17.29 -0.49
N ILE A 161 -17.33 17.19 0.59
CA ILE A 161 -18.45 18.12 0.87
C ILE A 161 -17.93 19.54 1.13
N LYS A 162 -16.78 19.67 1.81
CA LYS A 162 -16.18 20.96 2.17
C LYS A 162 -15.57 21.71 0.98
N TYR A 163 -14.82 21.03 0.12
CA TYR A 163 -14.08 21.64 -1.00
C TYR A 163 -14.74 21.38 -2.36
N GLY A 164 -15.82 20.61 -2.38
CA GLY A 164 -16.57 20.25 -3.57
C GLY A 164 -17.50 21.34 -4.07
N ASP A 165 -17.93 21.16 -5.32
CA ASP A 165 -18.98 21.96 -5.93
C ASP A 165 -20.35 21.66 -5.28
N ASP A 166 -21.31 22.57 -5.44
CA ASP A 166 -22.69 22.41 -4.97
C ASP A 166 -23.35 21.15 -5.52
N LYS A 167 -22.95 20.72 -6.71
CA LYS A 167 -23.41 19.48 -7.34
C LYS A 167 -23.05 18.25 -6.50
N PHE A 168 -21.84 18.21 -5.92
CA PHE A 168 -21.43 17.09 -5.06
C PHE A 168 -22.27 17.04 -3.80
N ARG A 169 -22.52 18.21 -3.18
CA ARG A 169 -23.35 18.30 -1.97
C ARG A 169 -24.76 17.75 -2.25
N LYS A 170 -25.41 18.26 -3.30
CA LYS A 170 -26.76 17.83 -3.69
C LYS A 170 -26.85 16.33 -3.98
N ASP A 171 -25.88 15.78 -4.72
CA ASP A 171 -25.88 14.34 -5.02
C ASP A 171 -25.61 13.49 -3.77
N ILE A 172 -24.69 13.93 -2.90
CA ILE A 172 -24.42 13.25 -1.62
C ILE A 172 -25.68 13.23 -0.73
N PHE A 173 -26.37 14.37 -0.60
CA PHE A 173 -27.63 14.45 0.17
C PHE A 173 -28.78 13.63 -0.43
N LYS A 174 -28.71 13.27 -1.72
CA LYS A 174 -29.68 12.37 -2.36
C LYS A 174 -29.36 10.89 -2.10
N ILE A 175 -28.09 10.57 -1.86
CA ILE A 175 -27.63 9.20 -1.60
C ILE A 175 -27.89 8.79 -0.15
N VAL A 176 -27.72 9.73 0.80
CA VAL A 176 -27.99 9.55 2.23
C VAL A 176 -29.49 9.54 2.49
#